data_AF-A0A2K1Q6N0-F1
#
_entry.id   AF-A0A2K1Q6N0-F1
#
_cell.length_a   1.000
_cell.length_b   1.000
_cell.length_c   1.000
_cell.angle_alpha   90.00
_cell.angle_beta   90.00
_cell.angle_gamma   90.00
#
_symmetry.space_group_name_H-M   'P 1'
#
loop_
_entity.id
_entity.type
_entity.pdbx_description
1 polymer ?
#
loop_
_entity_poly.entity_id
_entity_poly.type
_entity_poly.pdbx_seq_one_letter_code
_entity_poly.pdbx_strand_id
1 'polypeptide(L)'
;MYKNEVYVKMLGLALPYIRNLQRLEKKEKSLNLSCYLEAELVHNLTVTILDKNFTEHDIWFLNNQAKYYVEKCNEDISPNYNQHLIYIKELFNIVPDDLKSKLTWVGPS
;
A
#
# COMPACT_ATOMS: atom_id res chain seq x y z
N MET A 1 9.84 -5.02 12.29
CA MET A 1 8.44 -5.40 12.02
C MET A 1 8.46 -6.47 10.94
N TYR A 2 7.65 -7.51 11.07
CA TYR A 2 7.54 -8.53 10.02
C TYR A 2 6.67 -8.00 8.87
N LYS A 3 6.90 -8.49 7.64
CA LYS A 3 6.12 -8.15 6.44
C LYS A 3 4.60 -8.18 6.71
N ASN A 4 4.12 -9.25 7.34
CA ASN A 4 2.70 -9.48 7.59
C ASN A 4 2.11 -8.44 8.56
N GLU A 5 2.90 -7.99 9.55
CA GLU A 5 2.49 -6.92 10.46
C GLU A 5 2.33 -5.59 9.71
N VAL A 6 3.23 -5.30 8.75
CA VAL A 6 3.10 -4.12 7.88
C VAL A 6 1.81 -4.22 7.06
N TYR A 7 1.55 -5.37 6.43
CA TYR A 7 0.33 -5.56 5.63
C TYR A 7 -0.95 -5.42 6.46
N VAL A 8 -0.99 -6.00 7.67
CA VAL A 8 -2.12 -5.82 8.59
C VAL A 8 -2.32 -4.34 8.95
N LYS A 9 -1.24 -3.60 9.20
CA LYS A 9 -1.33 -2.15 9.47
C LYS A 9 -1.81 -1.35 8.26
N MET A 10 -1.35 -1.69 7.05
CA MET A 10 -1.84 -1.06 5.82
C MET A 10 -3.33 -1.31 5.61
N LEU A 11 -3.79 -2.55 5.79
CA LEU A 11 -5.23 -2.88 5.72
C LEU A 11 -6.03 -2.19 6.81
N GLY A 12 -5.52 -2.16 8.04
CA GLY A 12 -6.15 -1.49 9.18
C GLY A 12 -6.29 0.02 8.99
N LEU A 13 -5.49 0.63 8.12
CA LEU A 13 -5.55 2.04 7.77
C LEU A 13 -6.53 2.30 6.61
N ALA A 14 -6.39 1.54 5.52
CA ALA A 14 -7.16 1.73 4.30
C ALA A 14 -8.63 1.31 4.44
N LEU A 15 -8.91 0.15 5.05
CA LEU A 15 -10.26 -0.41 5.09
C LEU A 15 -11.28 0.46 5.84
N PRO A 16 -10.97 1.00 7.05
CA PRO A 16 -11.89 1.91 7.73
C PRO A 16 -12.12 3.20 6.94
N TYR A 17 -11.08 3.73 6.30
CA TYR A 17 -11.18 4.93 5.47
C TYR A 17 -12.10 4.71 4.26
N ILE A 18 -11.85 3.66 3.47
CA ILE A 18 -12.69 3.26 2.33
C ILE A 18 -14.15 3.08 2.76
N ARG A 19 -14.40 2.33 3.84
CA ARG A 19 -15.76 2.11 4.37
C ARG A 19 -16.44 3.43 4.75
N ASN A 20 -15.73 4.35 5.39
CA ASN A 20 -16.30 5.64 5.80
C ASN A 20 -16.67 6.50 4.58
N LEU A 21 -15.82 6.55 3.56
CA LEU A 21 -16.13 7.26 2.31
C LEU A 21 -17.33 6.67 1.58
N GLN A 22 -17.50 5.35 1.62
CA GLN A 22 -18.62 4.69 0.96
C GLN A 22 -19.98 5.07 1.55
N ARG A 23 -20.04 5.52 2.80
CA ARG A 23 -21.26 5.97 3.49
C ARG A 23 -21.70 7.40 3.12
N LEU A 24 -20.85 8.18 2.46
CA LEU A 24 -21.17 9.56 2.09
C LEU A 24 -22.18 9.58 0.92
N GLU A 25 -23.27 10.32 1.09
CA GLU A 25 -24.37 10.40 0.11
C GLU A 25 -23.96 11.09 -1.20
N LYS A 26 -23.01 12.04 -1.13
CA LYS A 26 -22.42 12.73 -2.28
C LYS A 26 -20.92 12.55 -2.26
N LYS A 27 -20.39 11.78 -3.21
CA LYS A 27 -18.96 11.52 -3.33
C LYS A 27 -18.35 12.48 -4.34
N GLU A 28 -17.63 13.47 -3.83
CA GLU A 28 -16.81 14.34 -4.65
C GLU A 28 -15.75 13.54 -5.43
N LYS A 29 -15.29 14.06 -6.56
CA LYS A 29 -14.34 13.38 -7.44
C LYS A 29 -13.03 13.04 -6.72
N SER A 30 -12.54 13.93 -5.86
CA SER A 30 -11.36 13.72 -5.01
C SER A 30 -11.54 12.55 -4.05
N LEU A 31 -12.70 12.46 -3.39
CA LEU A 31 -13.03 11.37 -2.48
C LEU A 31 -13.09 10.02 -3.22
N ASN A 32 -13.66 10.00 -4.42
CA ASN A 32 -13.66 8.79 -5.27
C ASN A 32 -12.23 8.39 -5.68
N LEU A 33 -11.39 9.35 -6.04
CA LEU A 33 -9.99 9.09 -6.38
C LEU A 33 -9.22 8.52 -5.17
N SER A 34 -9.34 9.15 -4.00
CA SER A 34 -8.68 8.67 -2.78
C SER A 34 -9.13 7.26 -2.41
N CYS A 35 -10.45 6.98 -2.48
CA CYS A 35 -11.01 5.65 -2.22
C CYS A 35 -10.46 4.60 -3.19
N TYR A 36 -10.34 4.95 -4.47
CA TYR A 36 -9.77 4.07 -5.48
C TYR A 36 -8.29 3.77 -5.21
N LEU A 37 -7.49 4.79 -4.92
CA LEU A 37 -6.05 4.62 -4.65
C LEU A 37 -5.79 3.76 -3.41
N GLU A 38 -6.56 3.96 -2.34
CA GLU A 38 -6.46 3.15 -1.12
C GLU A 38 -6.80 1.68 -1.41
N ALA A 39 -7.87 1.43 -2.17
CA ALA A 39 -8.28 0.07 -2.54
C ALA A 39 -7.26 -0.59 -3.48
N GLU A 40 -6.77 0.16 -4.48
CA GLU A 40 -5.75 -0.29 -5.42
C GLU A 40 -4.47 -0.72 -4.68
N LEU A 41 -4.05 0.06 -3.68
CA LEU A 41 -2.89 -0.27 -2.87
C LEU A 41 -3.07 -1.58 -2.10
N VAL A 42 -4.20 -1.80 -1.43
CA VAL A 42 -4.28 -2.87 -0.41
C VAL A 42 -4.95 -4.17 -0.86
N HIS A 43 -5.66 -4.18 -1.99
CA HIS A 43 -6.54 -5.32 -2.32
C HIS A 43 -5.81 -6.65 -2.52
N ASN A 44 -4.56 -6.65 -2.99
CA ASN A 44 -3.78 -7.87 -3.20
C ASN A 44 -2.92 -8.28 -2.01
N LEU A 45 -2.87 -7.49 -0.93
CA LEU A 45 -2.07 -7.86 0.25
C LEU A 45 -2.50 -9.21 0.82
N THR A 46 -3.79 -9.56 0.72
CA THR A 46 -4.34 -10.82 1.21
C THR A 46 -3.79 -12.06 0.53
N VAL A 47 -3.19 -11.94 -0.66
CA VAL A 47 -2.61 -13.08 -1.40
C VAL A 47 -1.44 -13.68 -0.62
N THR A 48 -0.62 -12.85 0.02
CA THR A 48 0.63 -13.26 0.69
C THR A 48 0.70 -12.84 2.16
N ILE A 49 -0.40 -12.37 2.76
CA ILE A 49 -0.44 -11.87 4.14
C ILE A 49 -0.20 -12.96 5.20
N LEU A 50 -0.47 -14.22 4.88
CA LEU A 50 -0.23 -15.35 5.78
C LEU A 50 1.18 -15.96 5.57
N ASP A 51 1.81 -15.67 4.44
CA ASP A 51 3.15 -16.13 4.13
C ASP A 51 4.18 -15.27 4.84
N LYS A 52 4.94 -15.87 5.76
CA LYS A 52 5.95 -15.13 6.54
C LYS A 52 7.10 -14.60 5.69
N ASN A 53 7.46 -15.31 4.63
CA ASN A 53 8.58 -14.97 3.76
C ASN A 53 8.12 -14.07 2.62
N PHE A 54 9.03 -13.28 2.06
CA PHE A 54 8.78 -12.59 0.81
C PHE A 54 8.69 -13.60 -0.33
N THR A 55 7.77 -13.33 -1.24
CA THR A 55 7.52 -14.09 -2.46
C THR A 55 7.63 -13.17 -3.68
N GLU A 56 7.55 -13.74 -4.88
CA GLU A 56 7.52 -12.93 -6.11
C GLU A 56 6.31 -12.00 -6.18
N HIS A 57 5.18 -12.40 -5.59
CA HIS A 57 3.99 -11.55 -5.51
C HIS A 57 4.24 -10.31 -4.64
N ASP A 58 5.00 -10.43 -3.53
CA ASP A 58 5.35 -9.28 -2.69
C ASP A 58 6.24 -8.29 -3.45
N ILE A 59 7.17 -8.79 -4.27
CA ILE A 59 8.01 -7.95 -5.14
C ILE A 59 7.16 -7.27 -6.23
N TRP A 60 6.23 -8.01 -6.84
CA TRP A 60 5.30 -7.44 -7.81
C TRP A 60 4.45 -6.32 -7.18
N PHE A 61 3.93 -6.53 -5.97
CA PHE A 61 3.21 -5.51 -5.21
C PHE A 61 4.06 -4.24 -5.03
N LEU A 62 5.31 -4.38 -4.57
CA LEU A 62 6.22 -3.24 -4.36
C LEU A 62 6.56 -2.49 -5.64
N ASN A 63 6.74 -3.21 -6.76
CA ASN A 63 7.08 -2.60 -8.05
C ASN A 63 5.90 -1.93 -8.75
N ASN A 64 4.67 -2.37 -8.48
CA ASN A 64 3.47 -1.92 -9.21
C ASN A 64 2.53 -1.11 -8.32
N GLN A 65 1.88 -1.74 -7.34
CA GLN A 65 0.82 -1.12 -6.57
C GLN A 65 1.35 -0.09 -5.58
N ALA A 66 2.43 -0.41 -4.86
CA ALA A 66 3.08 0.55 -3.98
C ALA A 66 3.60 1.74 -4.78
N LYS A 67 4.31 1.49 -5.90
CA LYS A 67 4.82 2.54 -6.78
C LYS A 67 3.71 3.45 -7.31
N TYR A 68 2.65 2.87 -7.85
CA TYR A 68 1.51 3.61 -8.38
C TYR A 68 0.88 4.51 -7.31
N TYR A 69 0.70 4.00 -6.09
CA TYR A 69 0.18 4.79 -4.98
C TYR A 69 1.10 5.97 -4.63
N VAL A 70 2.42 5.75 -4.56
CA VAL A 70 3.39 6.83 -4.30
C VAL A 70 3.36 7.92 -5.38
N GLU A 71 3.21 7.55 -6.65
CA GLU A 71 3.22 8.47 -7.78
C GLU A 71 1.89 9.21 -8.01
N LYS A 72 0.76 8.61 -7.62
CA LYS A 72 -0.59 9.14 -7.92
C LYS A 72 -1.33 9.69 -6.72
N CYS A 73 -0.86 9.39 -5.51
CA CYS A 73 -1.42 9.91 -4.27
C CYS A 73 -0.52 10.97 -3.65
N ASN A 74 -1.09 11.77 -2.75
CA ASN A 74 -0.39 12.71 -1.88
C ASN A 74 -1.28 13.02 -0.66
N GLU A 75 -0.79 13.85 0.25
CA GLU A 75 -1.50 14.24 1.48
C GLU A 75 -2.79 15.05 1.26
N ASP A 76 -2.90 15.76 0.13
CA ASP A 76 -4.14 16.46 -0.26
C ASP A 76 -5.21 15.49 -0.79
N ILE A 77 -4.78 14.35 -1.36
CA ILE A 77 -5.67 13.33 -1.93
C ILE A 77 -6.12 12.34 -0.86
N SER A 78 -5.21 11.78 -0.07
CA SER A 78 -5.55 10.82 0.98
C SER A 78 -4.87 11.19 2.30
N PRO A 79 -5.63 11.27 3.42
CA PRO A 79 -5.05 11.50 4.74
C PRO A 79 -4.14 10.34 5.19
N ASN A 80 -4.27 9.17 4.57
CA ASN A 80 -3.46 7.99 4.89
C ASN A 80 -2.10 7.98 4.17
N TYR A 81 -1.87 8.88 3.21
CA TYR A 81 -0.72 8.85 2.31
C TYR A 81 0.62 8.75 3.05
N ASN A 82 0.88 9.69 3.95
CA ASN A 82 2.15 9.78 4.68
C ASN A 82 2.42 8.52 5.52
N GLN A 83 1.38 7.93 6.11
CA GLN A 83 1.53 6.70 6.89
C GLN A 83 1.75 5.47 5.99
N HIS A 84 1.11 5.40 4.82
CA HIS A 84 1.41 4.38 3.82
C HIS A 84 2.83 4.50 3.27
N LEU A 85 3.37 5.70 3.07
CA LEU A 85 4.78 5.88 2.68
C LEU A 85 5.74 5.24 3.69
N ILE A 86 5.50 5.46 4.99
CA ILE A 86 6.31 4.85 6.05
C ILE A 86 6.28 3.32 5.95
N TYR A 87 5.08 2.73 5.82
CA TYR A 87 4.93 1.28 5.69
C TYR A 87 5.58 0.72 4.42
N ILE A 88 5.48 1.43 3.30
CA ILE A 88 6.14 1.02 2.06
C ILE A 88 7.67 1.07 2.25
N LYS A 89 8.23 2.14 2.83
CA LYS A 89 9.67 2.20 3.14
C LYS A 89 10.12 1.05 4.04
N GLU A 90 9.33 0.72 5.06
CA GLU A 90 9.61 -0.41 5.94
C GLU A 90 9.66 -1.73 5.18
N LEU A 91 8.72 -1.97 4.25
CA LEU A 91 8.73 -3.16 3.40
C LEU A 91 10.00 -3.24 2.57
N PHE A 92 10.38 -2.16 1.88
CA PHE A 92 11.62 -2.08 1.09
C PHE A 92 12.86 -2.44 1.94
N ASN A 93 12.93 -1.95 3.18
CA ASN A 93 14.06 -2.19 4.07
C ASN A 93 14.18 -3.65 4.53
N ILE A 94 13.09 -4.40 4.56
CA ILE A 94 13.05 -5.79 5.03
C ILE A 94 12.98 -6.83 3.89
N VAL A 95 13.00 -6.39 2.63
CA VAL A 95 13.12 -7.32 1.49
C VAL A 95 14.44 -8.11 1.60
N PRO A 96 14.41 -9.45 1.50
CA PRO A 96 15.61 -10.28 1.48
C PRO A 96 16.56 -9.97 0.31
N ASP A 97 17.87 -10.12 0.52
CA ASP A 97 18.91 -9.72 -0.45
C ASP A 97 18.79 -10.45 -1.80
N ASP A 98 18.36 -11.72 -1.80
CA ASP A 98 18.13 -12.52 -3.01
C ASP A 98 16.98 -11.97 -3.88
N LEU A 99 16.03 -11.27 -3.26
CA LEU A 99 14.89 -10.65 -3.95
C LEU A 99 15.09 -9.15 -4.23
N LYS A 100 16.02 -8.47 -3.54
CA LYS A 100 16.30 -7.03 -3.77
C LYS A 100 16.64 -6.71 -5.22
N SER A 101 17.34 -7.61 -5.90
CA SER A 101 17.71 -7.46 -7.32
C SER A 101 16.50 -7.41 -8.27
N LYS A 102 15.33 -7.89 -7.83
CA LYS A 102 14.07 -7.88 -8.59
C LYS A 102 13.26 -6.58 -8.40
N LEU A 103 13.66 -5.68 -7.49
CA LEU A 103 13.03 -4.36 -7.33
C LEU A 103 13.42 -3.45 -8.51
N THR A 104 12.44 -2.80 -9.11
CA THR A 104 12.64 -1.95 -10.30
C THR A 104 12.79 -0.46 -9.96
N TRP A 105 12.72 -0.12 -8.68
CA TRP A 105 12.88 1.23 -8.15
C TRP A 105 13.34 1.18 -6.69
N VAL A 106 13.82 2.31 -6.17
CA VAL A 106 14.43 2.39 -4.83
C VAL A 106 13.41 2.52 -3.69
N GLY A 107 12.12 2.57 -4.01
CA GLY A 107 11.05 2.88 -3.06
C GLY A 107 10.87 4.39 -2.84
N PRO A 108 9.98 4.78 -1.90
CA PRO A 108 9.71 6.17 -1.59
C PRO A 108 10.92 6.84 -0.92
N SER A 109 11.23 8.08 -1.32
CA SER A 109 12.25 8.93 -0.68
C SER A 109 11.83 9.37 0.71
#